data_AF-A0A8I1RD27-F1
#
_entry.id   AF-A0A8I1RD27-F1
#
_cell.length_a   1.000
_cell.length_b   1.000
_cell.length_c   1.000
_cell.angle_alpha   90.00
_cell.angle_beta   90.00
_cell.angle_gamma   90.00
#
_symmetry.space_group_name_H-M   'P 1'
#
loop_
_entity.id
_entity.type
_entity.pdbx_description
1 polymer ?
#
loop_
_entity_poly.entity_id
_entity_poly.type
_entity_poly.pdbx_seq_one_letter_code
_entity_poly.pdbx_strand_id
1 'polypeptide(L)'
;MLSAVEMKARMRGDLLGALKAKRADEIAVLRSLLAAIDNAEAPPIDTAPAFGTSAEVERLLLTEAQLREVLRREMEEREQAAEELARLGQGDHADALLRQAEIAARYFTPDAGTTG
;
A
#
# COMPACT_ATOMS: atom_id res chain seq x y z
N MET A 1 10.36 -4.72 13.16
CA MET A 1 9.61 -4.92 11.90
C MET A 1 10.61 -4.61 10.77
N LEU A 2 10.33 -4.92 9.50
CA LEU A 2 11.19 -4.40 8.42
C LEU A 2 11.09 -2.87 8.40
N SER A 3 12.21 -2.16 8.20
CA SER A 3 12.16 -0.70 8.04
C SER A 3 11.34 -0.31 6.81
N ALA A 4 10.80 0.91 6.72
CA ALA A 4 10.03 1.36 5.56
C ALA A 4 10.78 1.16 4.22
N VAL A 5 12.10 1.35 4.22
CA VAL A 5 12.97 1.10 3.06
C VAL A 5 13.01 -0.38 2.69
N GLU A 6 13.15 -1.27 3.68
CA GLU A 6 13.20 -2.72 3.45
C GLU A 6 11.84 -3.29 3.04
N MET A 7 10.74 -2.77 3.60
CA MET A 7 9.38 -3.13 3.20
C MET A 7 9.12 -2.74 1.74
N LYS A 8 9.50 -1.51 1.34
CA LYS A 8 9.40 -1.06 -0.06
C LYS A 8 10.27 -1.90 -0.99
N ALA A 9 11.47 -2.28 -0.57
CA ALA A 9 12.35 -3.15 -1.36
C ALA A 9 11.70 -4.52 -1.59
N ARG A 10 11.13 -5.13 -0.54
CA ARG A 10 10.37 -6.39 -0.63
C ARG A 10 9.18 -6.26 -1.57
N MET A 11 8.32 -5.25 -1.37
CA MET A 11 7.15 -4.98 -2.22
C MET A 11 7.52 -4.77 -3.69
N ARG A 12 8.65 -4.11 -3.98
CA ARG A 12 9.16 -3.94 -5.36
C ARG A 12 9.63 -5.28 -5.95
N GLY A 13 10.27 -6.12 -5.16
CA GLY A 13 10.65 -7.48 -5.56
C GLY A 13 9.43 -8.33 -5.91
N ASP A 14 8.44 -8.35 -5.02
CA ASP A 14 7.16 -9.04 -5.25
C ASP A 14 6.42 -8.46 -6.47
N LEU A 15 6.46 -7.14 -6.68
CA LEU A 15 5.83 -6.49 -7.84
C LEU A 15 6.45 -6.98 -9.15
N LEU A 16 7.77 -7.12 -9.21
CA LEU A 16 8.46 -7.70 -10.37
C LEU A 16 8.04 -9.16 -10.60
N GLY A 17 7.90 -9.94 -9.53
CA GLY A 17 7.38 -11.31 -9.59
C GLY A 17 5.93 -11.36 -10.10
N ALA A 18 5.06 -10.49 -9.61
CA ALA A 18 3.67 -10.37 -10.01
C ALA A 18 3.52 -9.92 -11.47
N LEU A 19 4.33 -8.97 -11.93
CA LEU A 19 4.40 -8.54 -13.32
C LEU A 19 4.78 -9.70 -14.25
N LYS A 20 5.79 -10.49 -13.87
CA LYS A 20 6.22 -11.66 -14.65
C LYS A 20 5.14 -12.74 -14.71
N ALA A 21 4.41 -12.93 -13.62
CA ALA A 21 3.30 -13.87 -13.51
C ALA A 21 1.95 -13.31 -14.04
N LYS A 22 1.92 -12.05 -14.51
CA LYS A 22 0.70 -11.32 -14.93
C LYS A 22 -0.45 -11.36 -13.90
N ARG A 23 -0.12 -11.29 -12.61
CA ARG A 23 -1.11 -11.25 -11.52
C ARG A 23 -1.65 -9.83 -11.35
N ALA A 24 -2.69 -9.48 -12.09
CA ALA A 24 -3.23 -8.11 -12.15
C ALA A 24 -3.63 -7.53 -10.79
N ASP A 25 -4.31 -8.31 -9.96
CA ASP A 25 -4.70 -7.91 -8.60
C ASP A 25 -3.48 -7.61 -7.72
N GLU A 26 -2.51 -8.52 -7.71
CA GLU A 26 -1.29 -8.40 -6.91
C GLU A 26 -0.48 -7.16 -7.35
N ILE A 27 -0.41 -6.90 -8.66
CA ILE A 27 0.21 -5.69 -9.23
C ILE A 27 -0.50 -4.41 -8.77
N ALA A 28 -1.84 -4.40 -8.81
CA ALA A 28 -2.64 -3.23 -8.43
C ALA A 28 -2.46 -2.90 -6.94
N VAL A 29 -2.53 -3.91 -6.08
CA VAL A 29 -2.32 -3.76 -4.62
C VAL A 29 -0.92 -3.25 -4.33
N LEU A 30 0.11 -3.88 -4.89
CA LEU A 30 1.51 -3.51 -4.63
C LEU A 30 1.82 -2.08 -5.09
N ARG A 31 1.28 -1.66 -6.24
CA ARG A 31 1.43 -0.27 -6.71
C ARG A 31 0.72 0.71 -5.78
N SER A 32 -0.49 0.39 -5.33
CA SER A 32 -1.24 1.24 -4.40
C SER A 32 -0.53 1.38 -3.07
N LEU A 33 -0.04 0.28 -2.48
CA LEU A 33 0.67 0.31 -1.21
C LEU A 33 1.99 1.08 -1.32
N LEU A 34 2.75 0.88 -2.40
CA LEU A 34 3.97 1.67 -2.65
C LEU A 34 3.66 3.16 -2.80
N ALA A 35 2.57 3.53 -3.47
CA ALA A 35 2.15 4.92 -3.60
C ALA A 35 1.66 5.52 -2.28
N ALA A 36 0.95 4.76 -1.45
CA ALA A 36 0.52 5.20 -0.12
C ALA A 36 1.72 5.46 0.81
N ILE A 37 2.74 4.60 0.77
CA ILE A 37 3.98 4.79 1.52
C ILE A 37 4.75 6.01 0.98
N ASP A 38 4.88 6.16 -0.34
CA ASP A 38 5.55 7.31 -0.96
C ASP A 38 4.83 8.62 -0.64
N ASN A 39 3.50 8.63 -0.64
CA ASN A 39 2.67 9.77 -0.22
C ASN A 39 2.82 10.09 1.27
N ALA A 40 3.03 9.09 2.13
CA ALA A 40 3.26 9.30 3.55
C ALA A 40 4.69 9.81 3.85
N GLU A 41 5.66 9.44 3.01
CA GLU A 41 7.03 9.98 3.05
C GLU A 41 7.13 11.36 2.38
N ALA A 42 6.17 11.69 1.52
CA ALA A 42 6.06 13.01 0.93
C ALA A 42 5.64 14.03 2.00
N PRO A 43 6.24 15.24 2.00
CA PRO A 43 5.72 16.33 2.80
C PRO A 43 4.25 16.61 2.46
N PRO A 44 3.44 17.10 3.42
CA PRO A 44 2.09 17.56 3.11
C PRO A 44 2.19 18.64 2.04
N ILE A 45 1.71 18.33 0.83
CA ILE A 45 1.47 19.35 -0.17
C ILE A 45 0.21 20.05 0.29
N ASP A 46 0.39 21.17 1.00
CA ASP A 46 -0.66 22.15 1.20
C ASP A 46 -1.34 22.39 -0.16
N THR A 47 -2.62 22.03 -0.24
CA THR A 47 -3.44 22.15 -1.43
C THR A 47 -3.69 23.64 -1.71
N ALA A 48 -2.70 24.32 -2.27
CA ALA A 48 -2.82 25.61 -2.92
C ALA A 48 -2.03 25.56 -4.24
N PRO A 49 -2.58 26.08 -5.36
CA PRO A 49 -1.83 26.12 -6.60
C PRO A 49 -0.82 27.27 -6.50
N ALA A 50 0.39 26.98 -6.01
CA ALA A 50 1.49 27.95 -5.99
C ALA A 50 2.65 27.45 -6.84
N PHE A 51 2.80 28.11 -7.99
CA PHE A 51 4.00 28.13 -8.82
C PHE A 51 5.25 28.38 -7.98
N GLY A 52 6.23 27.48 -8.08
CA GLY A 52 7.61 27.70 -7.68
C GLY A 52 7.84 27.76 -6.17
N THR A 53 8.61 26.82 -5.63
CA THR A 53 10.04 26.99 -5.35
C THR A 53 10.56 25.66 -4.82
N SER A 54 11.84 25.43 -5.03
CA SER A 54 12.63 24.30 -4.57
C SER A 54 12.36 23.96 -3.09
N ALA A 55 11.51 22.97 -2.84
CA ALA A 55 11.39 22.36 -1.53
C ALA A 55 12.30 21.12 -1.55
N GLU A 56 13.58 21.35 -1.25
CA GLU A 56 14.55 20.33 -0.87
C GLU A 56 14.10 19.75 0.47
N VAL A 57 13.06 18.91 0.42
CA VAL A 57 12.49 18.27 1.60
C VAL A 57 13.24 16.98 1.83
N GLU A 58 14.04 17.04 2.88
CA GLU A 58 14.61 15.90 3.58
C GLU A 58 13.53 14.83 3.74
N ARG A 59 13.61 13.75 2.95
CA ARG A 59 12.66 12.63 2.98
C ARG A 59 12.67 12.05 4.39
N LEU A 60 11.70 12.43 5.21
CA LEU A 60 11.51 11.88 6.54
C LEU A 60 11.26 10.38 6.36
N LEU A 61 12.27 9.58 6.69
CA LEU A 61 12.18 8.13 6.72
C LEU A 61 10.98 7.75 7.60
N LEU A 62 9.95 7.18 6.98
CA LEU A 62 8.75 6.76 7.70
C LEU A 62 9.14 5.83 8.86
N THR A 63 8.73 6.19 10.08
CA THR A 63 8.96 5.32 11.23
C THR A 63 8.15 4.02 11.09
N GLU A 64 8.59 2.95 11.74
CA GLU A 64 7.87 1.66 11.71
C GLU A 64 6.39 1.78 12.14
N ALA A 65 6.12 2.67 13.11
CA ALA A 65 4.77 2.94 13.59
C ALA A 65 3.91 3.63 12.52
N GLN A 66 4.45 4.62 11.81
CA GLN A 66 3.75 5.30 10.71
C GLN A 66 3.50 4.36 9.54
N LEU A 67 4.48 3.50 9.20
CA LEU A 67 4.30 2.48 8.17
C LEU A 67 3.14 1.53 8.53
N ARG A 68 3.08 1.08 9.79
CA ARG A 68 2.01 0.22 10.27
C ARG A 68 0.65 0.92 10.19
N GLU A 69 0.59 2.20 10.51
CA GLU A 69 -0.64 2.98 10.43
C GLU A 69 -1.14 3.16 9.00
N VAL A 70 -0.23 3.47 8.06
CA VAL A 70 -0.54 3.56 6.62
C VAL A 70 -1.07 2.22 6.10
N LEU A 71 -0.39 1.12 6.41
CA LEU A 71 -0.82 -0.21 5.97
C LEU A 71 -2.16 -0.64 6.59
N ARG A 72 -2.37 -0.35 7.89
CA ARG A 72 -3.65 -0.63 8.56
C ARG A 72 -4.78 0.13 7.87
N ARG A 73 -4.60 1.44 7.65
CA ARG A 73 -5.59 2.27 6.98
C ARG A 73 -5.91 1.74 5.59
N GLU A 74 -4.90 1.40 4.80
CA GLU A 74 -5.09 0.83 3.46
C GLU A 74 -5.89 -0.49 3.45
N MET A 75 -5.79 -1.30 4.51
CA MET A 75 -6.63 -2.49 4.69
C MET A 75 -8.07 -2.12 5.06
N GLU A 76 -8.24 -1.26 6.07
CA GLU A 76 -9.55 -0.81 6.54
C GLU A 76 -10.36 -0.09 5.43
N GLU A 77 -9.71 0.71 4.58
CA GLU A 77 -10.36 1.39 3.45
C GLU A 77 -10.87 0.38 2.41
N ARG A 78 -10.13 -0.71 2.16
CA ARG A 78 -10.54 -1.77 1.21
C ARG A 78 -11.67 -2.63 1.76
N GLU A 79 -11.63 -2.95 3.04
CA GLU A 79 -12.71 -3.67 3.72
C GLU A 79 -14.01 -2.86 3.70
N GLN A 80 -13.95 -1.58 4.07
CA GLN A 80 -15.12 -0.69 4.04
C GLN A 80 -15.66 -0.51 2.61
N ALA A 81 -14.78 -0.33 1.62
CA ALA A 81 -15.19 -0.24 0.23
C ALA A 81 -15.82 -1.55 -0.28
N ALA A 82 -15.34 -2.71 0.17
CA ALA A 82 -15.96 -4.00 -0.14
C ALA A 82 -17.36 -4.12 0.47
N GLU A 83 -17.55 -3.71 1.72
CA GLU A 83 -18.86 -3.70 2.37
C GLU A 83 -19.85 -2.79 1.65
N GLU A 84 -19.41 -1.60 1.22
CA GLU A 84 -20.26 -0.67 0.46
C GLU A 84 -20.65 -1.27 -0.90
N LEU A 85 -19.69 -1.83 -1.65
CA LEU A 85 -19.99 -2.48 -2.93
C LEU A 85 -20.91 -3.69 -2.76
N ALA A 86 -20.76 -4.46 -1.68
CA ALA A 86 -21.65 -5.57 -1.36
C ALA A 86 -23.08 -5.08 -1.11
N ARG A 87 -23.26 -3.98 -0.37
CA ARG A 87 -24.57 -3.35 -0.14
C ARG A 87 -25.21 -2.82 -1.43
N LEU A 88 -24.39 -2.35 -2.38
CA LEU A 88 -24.83 -1.91 -3.72
C LEU A 88 -25.12 -3.07 -4.68
N GLY A 89 -24.96 -4.33 -4.26
CA GLY A 89 -25.18 -5.51 -5.09
C GLY A 89 -24.02 -5.85 -6.02
N GLN A 90 -22.87 -5.17 -5.87
CA GLN A 90 -21.65 -5.38 -6.66
C GLN A 90 -20.73 -6.41 -6.00
N GLY A 91 -21.28 -7.60 -5.71
CA GLY A 91 -20.58 -8.65 -4.94
C GLY A 91 -19.25 -9.11 -5.56
N ASP A 92 -19.14 -9.15 -6.89
CA ASP A 92 -17.90 -9.54 -7.58
C ASP A 92 -16.77 -8.52 -7.35
N HIS A 93 -17.11 -7.21 -7.31
CA HIS A 93 -16.16 -6.16 -7.00
C HIS A 93 -15.82 -6.10 -5.49
N ALA A 94 -16.79 -6.41 -4.63
CA ALA A 94 -16.54 -6.56 -3.20
C ALA A 94 -15.57 -7.71 -2.92
N ASP A 95 -15.77 -8.87 -3.56
CA ASP A 95 -14.87 -10.01 -3.45
C ASP A 95 -13.46 -9.68 -3.95
N ALA A 96 -13.34 -8.95 -5.08
CA ALA A 96 -12.05 -8.45 -5.55
C ALA A 96 -11.36 -7.56 -4.51
N LEU A 97 -12.07 -6.62 -3.87
CA LEU A 97 -11.50 -5.77 -2.82
C LEU A 97 -11.08 -6.56 -1.57
N LEU A 98 -11.83 -7.59 -1.19
CA LEU A 98 -11.44 -8.48 -0.09
C LEU A 98 -10.16 -9.26 -0.41
N ARG A 99 -10.04 -9.82 -1.62
CA ARG A 99 -8.79 -10.47 -2.06
C ARG A 99 -7.61 -9.49 -2.04
N GLN A 100 -7.85 -8.23 -2.40
CA GLN A 100 -6.84 -7.18 -2.32
C GLN A 100 -6.40 -6.88 -0.88
N ALA A 101 -7.36 -6.85 0.07
CA ALA A 101 -7.07 -6.69 1.48
C ALA A 101 -6.26 -7.87 2.04
N GLU A 102 -6.55 -9.11 1.63
CA GLU A 102 -5.76 -10.28 2.00
C GLU A 102 -4.32 -10.21 1.48
N ILE A 103 -4.11 -9.71 0.25
CA ILE A 103 -2.76 -9.49 -0.28
C ILE A 103 -2.02 -8.43 0.53
N ALA A 104 -2.68 -7.34 0.92
CA ALA A 104 -2.10 -6.29 1.76
C ALA A 104 -1.75 -6.82 3.17
N ALA A 105 -2.58 -7.69 3.76
CA ALA A 105 -2.36 -8.30 5.07
C ALA A 105 -1.03 -9.04 5.20
N ARG A 106 -0.53 -9.63 4.09
CA ARG A 106 0.77 -10.31 4.02
C ARG A 106 1.96 -9.40 4.32
N TYR A 107 1.79 -8.10 4.15
CA TYR A 107 2.80 -7.08 4.43
C TYR A 107 2.60 -6.39 5.79
N PHE A 108 1.44 -6.60 6.42
CA PHE A 108 1.12 -6.05 7.76
C PHE A 108 1.66 -6.92 8.90
N THR A 109 1.60 -8.24 8.74
CA THR A 109 2.24 -9.18 9.68
C THR A 109 3.60 -9.56 9.10
N PRO A 110 4.72 -9.33 9.79
CA PRO A 110 5.97 -9.93 9.35
C PRO A 110 5.78 -11.43 9.41
N ASP A 111 5.65 -12.06 8.24
CA ASP A 111 5.83 -13.49 8.13
C ASP A 111 7.20 -13.82 8.71
N ALA A 112 7.19 -14.45 9.89
CA ALA A 112 8.34 -15.08 10.47
C ALA A 112 8.65 -16.30 9.59
N GLY A 113 9.42 -16.10 8.53
CA GLY A 113 10.10 -17.17 7.83
C GLY A 113 9.51 -17.57 6.47
N THR A 114 9.94 -16.86 5.43
CA THR A 114 10.34 -17.56 4.21
C THR A 114 11.64 -18.32 4.53
N THR A 115 11.51 -19.56 4.99
CA THR A 115 12.56 -20.58 4.86
C THR A 115 12.12 -21.54 3.76
N GLY A 116 12.82 -21.50 2.65
CA GLY A 116 12.71 -22.41 1.52
C GLY A 116 13.94 -22.25 0.64
#